data_AF-A0A3B8WJ02-F1
#
_entry.id   AF-A0A3B8WJ02-F1
#
_cell.length_a   1.000
_cell.length_b   1.000
_cell.length_c   1.000
_cell.angle_alpha   90.00
_cell.angle_beta   90.00
_cell.angle_gamma   90.00
#
_symmetry.space_group_name_H-M   'P 1'
#
loop_
_entity.id
_entity.type
_entity.pdbx_description
1 polymer ?
#
loop_
_entity_poly.entity_id
_entity_poly.type
_entity_poly.pdbx_seq_one_letter_code
_entity_poly.pdbx_strand_id
1 'polypeptide(L)'
;LFLIMHRLSRRFSVRQVVLGALVLTMIRWGLIAELTSVLPVLIFAQLLHAASYGALHAVSVQYIQGFFGKHHHGQGQALYSGLTFGAGGALGAWLSGFLVDGFSTSAAFWGGAAAMALAIIVTWRGLQPPPQLQHDH
;
A
#
# COMPACT_ATOMS: atom_id res chain seq x y z
N LEU A 1 -9.18 -9.43 -8.58
CA LEU A 1 -8.01 -9.13 -7.70
C LEU A 1 -7.82 -10.17 -6.61
N PHE A 2 -8.77 -10.37 -5.69
CA PHE A 2 -8.64 -11.31 -4.57
C PHE A 2 -8.40 -12.78 -4.97
N LEU A 3 -9.02 -13.25 -6.06
CA LEU A 3 -8.77 -14.58 -6.63
C LEU A 3 -7.32 -14.75 -7.17
N ILE A 4 -6.74 -13.67 -7.72
CA ILE A 4 -5.35 -13.68 -8.21
C ILE A 4 -4.39 -13.62 -7.02
N MET A 5 -4.70 -12.82 -5.99
CA MET A 5 -3.90 -12.76 -4.77
C MET A 5 -3.81 -14.10 -4.05
N HIS A 6 -4.90 -14.88 -3.99
CA HIS A 6 -4.86 -16.22 -3.42
C HIS A 6 -3.88 -17.16 -4.17
N ARG A 7 -3.76 -17.02 -5.50
CA ARG A 7 -2.76 -17.75 -6.30
C ARG A 7 -1.36 -17.18 -6.13
N LEU A 8 -1.24 -15.87 -5.98
CA LEU A 8 0.04 -15.17 -5.83
C LEU A 8 0.71 -15.48 -4.48
N SER A 9 -0.05 -15.53 -3.39
CA SER A 9 0.43 -15.91 -2.06
C SER A 9 0.98 -17.34 -1.97
N ARG A 10 0.61 -18.23 -2.91
CA ARG A 10 1.17 -19.59 -2.99
C ARG A 10 2.55 -19.64 -3.66
N ARG A 11 2.92 -18.61 -4.43
CA ARG A 11 4.16 -18.59 -5.23
C ARG A 11 5.17 -17.55 -4.78
N PHE A 12 4.72 -16.48 -4.11
CA PHE A 12 5.56 -15.38 -3.67
C PHE A 12 5.49 -15.22 -2.16
N SER A 13 6.62 -14.87 -1.54
CA SER A 13 6.66 -14.47 -0.14
C SER A 13 5.89 -13.16 0.08
N VAL A 14 5.38 -12.97 1.30
CA VAL A 14 4.70 -11.72 1.69
C VAL A 14 5.58 -10.49 1.40
N ARG A 15 6.89 -10.60 1.65
CA ARG A 15 7.85 -9.54 1.34
C ARG A 15 7.88 -9.19 -0.14
N GLN A 16 7.93 -10.17 -1.03
CA GLN A 16 7.92 -9.94 -2.48
C GLN A 16 6.61 -9.29 -2.93
N VAL A 17 5.47 -9.70 -2.37
CA VAL A 17 4.16 -9.13 -2.70
C VAL A 17 4.08 -7.66 -2.29
N VAL A 18 4.50 -7.32 -1.07
CA VAL A 18 4.51 -5.92 -0.60
C VAL A 18 5.47 -5.06 -1.41
N LEU A 19 6.70 -5.53 -1.66
CA LEU A 19 7.67 -4.80 -2.48
C LEU A 19 7.14 -4.55 -3.90
N GLY A 20 6.54 -5.57 -4.52
CA GLY A 20 5.90 -5.43 -5.83
C GLY A 20 4.79 -4.38 -5.80
N ALA A 21 3.92 -4.42 -4.80
CA ALA A 21 2.85 -3.44 -4.65
C ALA A 21 3.38 -2.01 -4.47
N LEU A 22 4.42 -1.80 -3.65
CA LEU A 22 5.05 -0.49 -3.46
C LEU A 22 5.69 0.03 -4.75
N VAL A 23 6.36 -0.83 -5.52
CA VAL A 23 6.93 -0.46 -6.84
C VAL A 23 5.81 -0.06 -7.82
N LEU A 24 4.72 -0.81 -7.89
CA LEU A 24 3.57 -0.46 -8.74
C LEU A 24 2.96 0.89 -8.34
N THR A 25 2.83 1.17 -7.04
CA THR A 25 2.37 2.46 -6.53
C THR A 25 3.33 3.60 -6.90
N MET A 26 4.64 3.38 -6.75
CA MET A 26 5.67 4.36 -7.11
C MET A 26 5.62 4.71 -8.61
N ILE A 27 5.56 3.69 -9.48
CA ILE A 27 5.42 3.88 -10.93
C ILE A 27 4.13 4.64 -11.25
N ARG A 28 3.01 4.23 -10.65
CA ARG A 28 1.71 4.89 -10.83
C ARG A 28 1.79 6.38 -10.51
N TRP A 29 2.40 6.74 -9.38
CA TRP A 29 2.52 8.14 -8.98
C TRP A 29 3.45 8.94 -9.89
N GLY A 30 4.54 8.35 -10.39
CA GLY A 30 5.36 8.97 -11.43
C GLY A 30 4.60 9.20 -12.75
N LEU A 31 3.78 8.23 -13.17
CA LEU A 31 2.91 8.39 -14.36
C LEU A 31 1.91 9.53 -14.18
N ILE A 32 1.28 9.65 -13.01
CA ILE A 32 0.33 10.74 -12.75
C ILE A 32 1.05 12.09 -12.62
N ALA A 33 2.27 12.13 -12.09
CA ALA A 33 3.03 13.38 -11.98
C ALA A 33 3.28 14.04 -13.35
N GLU A 34 3.51 13.25 -14.40
CA GLU A 34 3.95 13.75 -15.72
C GLU A 34 2.89 13.64 -16.82
N LEU A 35 1.98 12.66 -16.76
CA LEU A 35 1.16 12.25 -17.91
C LEU A 35 -0.35 12.33 -17.63
N THR A 36 -0.78 13.27 -16.80
CA THR A 36 -2.21 13.47 -16.46
C THR A 36 -3.09 13.84 -17.65
N SER A 37 -2.54 14.41 -18.72
CA SER A 37 -3.29 14.77 -19.93
C SER A 37 -3.56 13.57 -20.86
N VAL A 38 -2.94 12.41 -20.60
CA VAL A 38 -3.01 11.24 -21.48
C VAL A 38 -3.97 10.19 -20.90
N LEU A 39 -5.22 10.18 -21.37
CA LEU A 39 -6.27 9.30 -20.83
C LEU A 39 -5.89 7.81 -20.77
N PRO A 40 -5.27 7.20 -21.81
CA PRO A 40 -4.82 5.82 -21.72
C PRO A 40 -3.84 5.54 -20.57
N VAL A 41 -2.95 6.51 -20.26
CA VAL A 41 -2.02 6.40 -19.14
C VAL A 41 -2.76 6.43 -17.81
N LEU A 42 -3.80 7.28 -17.68
CA LEU A 42 -4.64 7.30 -16.48
C LEU A 42 -5.38 5.97 -16.29
N ILE A 43 -5.94 5.39 -17.36
CA ILE A 43 -6.60 4.07 -17.28
C ILE A 43 -5.61 3.01 -16.79
N PHE A 44 -4.40 2.99 -17.37
CA PHE A 44 -3.34 2.08 -16.94
C PHE A 44 -2.93 2.31 -15.48
N ALA A 45 -2.79 3.57 -15.06
CA ALA A 45 -2.49 3.93 -13.68
C ALA A 45 -3.56 3.43 -12.68
N GLN A 46 -4.82 3.37 -13.09
CA GLN A 46 -5.89 2.80 -12.26
C GLN A 46 -5.81 1.27 -12.16
N LEU A 47 -5.31 0.58 -13.18
CA LEU A 47 -5.02 -0.86 -13.09
C LEU A 47 -3.87 -1.13 -12.11
N LEU A 48 -2.81 -0.32 -12.16
CA LEU A 48 -1.71 -0.39 -11.19
C LEU A 48 -2.20 -0.13 -9.76
N HIS A 49 -3.10 0.84 -9.58
CA HIS A 49 -3.74 1.12 -8.30
C HIS A 49 -4.52 -0.09 -7.79
N ALA A 50 -5.37 -0.67 -8.62
CA ALA A 50 -6.21 -1.79 -8.21
C ALA A 50 -5.35 -3.02 -7.84
N ALA A 51 -4.27 -3.27 -8.58
CA ALA A 51 -3.31 -4.34 -8.29
C ALA A 51 -2.55 -4.12 -6.98
N SER A 52 -1.95 -2.94 -6.78
CA SER A 52 -1.19 -2.59 -5.57
C SER A 52 -2.08 -2.55 -4.32
N TYR A 53 -3.26 -1.93 -4.41
CA TYR A 53 -4.25 -1.89 -3.32
C TYR A 53 -4.70 -3.30 -2.92
N GLY A 54 -5.07 -4.13 -3.91
CA GLY A 54 -5.51 -5.50 -3.64
C GLY A 54 -4.42 -6.35 -2.96
N ALA A 55 -3.16 -6.19 -3.39
CA ALA A 55 -2.02 -6.89 -2.79
C ALA A 55 -1.73 -6.44 -1.36
N LEU A 56 -1.60 -5.13 -1.13
CA LEU A 56 -1.36 -4.59 0.21
C LEU A 56 -2.50 -4.91 1.16
N HIS A 57 -3.76 -4.75 0.74
CA HIS A 57 -4.91 -5.07 1.57
C HIS A 57 -4.94 -6.55 1.97
N ALA A 58 -4.73 -7.46 1.02
CA ALA A 58 -4.71 -8.90 1.30
C ALA A 58 -3.60 -9.30 2.28
N VAL A 59 -2.42 -8.66 2.18
CA VAL A 59 -1.32 -8.88 3.12
C VAL A 59 -1.63 -8.27 4.50
N SER A 60 -2.14 -7.04 4.56
CA SER A 60 -2.52 -6.39 5.82
C SER A 60 -3.55 -7.20 6.61
N VAL A 61 -4.55 -7.77 5.93
CA VAL A 61 -5.54 -8.65 6.56
C VAL A 61 -4.88 -9.91 7.14
N GLN A 62 -3.89 -10.51 6.46
CA GLN A 62 -3.13 -11.65 7.01
C GLN A 62 -2.36 -11.27 8.28
N TYR A 63 -1.72 -10.09 8.32
CA TYR A 63 -1.05 -9.62 9.53
C TYR A 63 -2.02 -9.34 10.67
N ILE A 64 -3.16 -8.70 10.39
CA ILE A 64 -4.19 -8.45 11.40
C ILE A 64 -4.67 -9.77 12.00
N GLN A 65 -4.95 -10.76 11.15
CA GLN A 65 -5.33 -12.09 11.61
C GLN A 65 -4.23 -12.76 12.44
N GLY A 66 -2.97 -12.71 12.00
CA GLY A 66 -1.85 -13.31 12.71
C GLY A 66 -1.55 -12.70 14.08
N PHE A 67 -1.67 -11.37 14.22
CA PHE A 67 -1.37 -10.68 15.48
C PHE A 67 -2.53 -10.58 16.46
N PHE A 68 -3.77 -10.44 15.97
CA PHE A 68 -4.94 -10.20 16.82
C PHE A 68 -5.85 -11.44 16.97
N GLY A 69 -5.62 -12.50 16.18
CA GLY A 69 -6.43 -13.71 16.19
C GLY A 69 -7.91 -13.43 15.87
N LYS A 70 -8.78 -14.37 16.22
CA LYS A 70 -10.24 -14.27 15.94
C LYS A 70 -10.97 -13.33 16.89
N HIS A 71 -10.62 -13.35 18.18
CA HIS A 71 -11.33 -12.60 19.23
C HIS A 71 -11.05 -11.09 19.18
N HIS A 72 -9.85 -10.67 18.76
CA HIS A 72 -9.48 -9.25 18.67
C HIS A 72 -9.42 -8.72 17.23
N HIS A 73 -9.98 -9.43 16.26
CA HIS A 73 -9.94 -9.05 14.85
C HIS A 73 -10.53 -7.64 14.61
N GLY A 74 -11.63 -7.29 15.29
CA GLY A 74 -12.23 -5.95 15.20
C GLY A 74 -11.31 -4.84 15.71
N GLN A 75 -10.55 -5.08 16.78
CA GLN A 75 -9.56 -4.15 17.32
C GLN A 75 -8.39 -3.97 16.35
N GLY A 76 -7.92 -5.06 15.75
CA GLY A 76 -6.87 -5.02 14.72
C GLY A 76 -7.30 -4.24 13.47
N GLN A 77 -8.55 -4.41 13.01
CA GLN A 77 -9.11 -3.64 11.89
C GLN A 77 -9.26 -2.15 12.23
N ALA A 78 -9.65 -1.83 13.47
CA ALA A 78 -9.74 -0.45 13.95
C ALA A 78 -8.36 0.22 13.99
N LEU A 79 -7.34 -0.47 14.53
CA LEU A 79 -5.96 0.02 14.55
C LEU A 79 -5.43 0.22 13.12
N TYR A 80 -5.61 -0.78 12.24
CA TYR A 80 -5.19 -0.70 10.85
C TYR A 80 -5.83 0.50 10.13
N SER A 81 -7.15 0.65 10.26
CA SER A 81 -7.87 1.75 9.60
C SER A 81 -7.51 3.12 10.18
N GLY A 82 -7.34 3.20 11.51
CA GLY A 82 -6.92 4.42 12.20
C GLY A 82 -5.52 4.88 11.79
N LEU A 83 -4.57 3.96 11.62
CA LEU A 83 -3.21 4.28 11.17
C LEU A 83 -3.15 4.61 9.68
N THR A 84 -3.82 3.82 8.83
CA THR A 84 -3.71 3.96 7.37
C THR A 84 -4.59 5.08 6.82
N PHE A 85 -5.90 5.02 7.06
CA PHE A 85 -6.86 5.98 6.53
C PHE A 85 -7.04 7.20 7.45
N GLY A 86 -6.85 7.03 8.76
CA GLY A 86 -6.90 8.13 9.73
C GLY A 86 -5.62 8.96 9.72
N ALA A 87 -4.65 8.61 10.58
CA ALA A 87 -3.42 9.37 10.77
C ALA A 87 -2.58 9.50 9.49
N GLY A 88 -2.37 8.39 8.77
CA GLY A 88 -1.63 8.38 7.51
C GLY A 88 -2.32 9.22 6.43
N GLY A 89 -3.65 9.09 6.30
CA GLY A 89 -4.46 9.89 5.38
C GLY A 89 -4.39 11.39 5.69
N ALA A 90 -4.52 11.76 6.97
CA ALA A 90 -4.44 13.16 7.41
C ALA A 90 -3.05 13.76 7.17
N LEU A 91 -1.98 13.06 7.56
CA LEU A 91 -0.60 13.51 7.34
C LEU A 91 -0.28 13.63 5.85
N GLY A 92 -0.70 12.65 5.04
CA GLY A 92 -0.50 12.66 3.59
C GLY A 92 -1.25 13.81 2.92
N ALA A 93 -2.51 14.05 3.30
CA ALA A 93 -3.30 15.16 2.76
C ALA A 93 -2.70 16.52 3.13
N TRP A 94 -2.25 16.68 4.37
CA TRP A 94 -1.58 17.89 4.85
C TRP A 94 -0.28 18.17 4.06
N LEU A 95 0.63 17.20 3.98
CA LEU A 95 1.89 17.33 3.22
C LEU A 95 1.63 17.58 1.73
N SER A 96 0.66 16.88 1.15
CA SER A 96 0.25 17.07 -0.25
C SER A 96 -0.25 18.49 -0.48
N GLY A 97 -1.08 19.04 0.42
CA GLY A 97 -1.55 20.42 0.34
C GLY A 97 -0.39 21.42 0.30
N PHE A 98 0.59 21.27 1.18
CA PHE A 98 1.80 22.10 1.17
C PHE A 98 2.58 22.02 -0.15
N LEU A 99 2.71 20.82 -0.74
CA LEU A 99 3.41 20.65 -2.01
C LEU A 99 2.63 21.23 -3.20
N VAL A 100 1.30 21.10 -3.19
CA VAL A 100 0.43 21.67 -4.24
C VAL A 100 0.49 23.20 -4.19
N ASP A 101 0.28 23.78 -3.01
CA ASP A 101 0.19 25.23 -2.84
C ASP A 101 1.55 25.92 -3.03
N GLY A 102 2.64 25.28 -2.58
CA GLY A 102 3.99 25.84 -2.66
C GLY A 102 4.73 25.57 -3.97
N PHE A 103 4.40 24.48 -4.69
CA PHE A 103 5.14 24.07 -5.88
C PHE A 103 4.21 23.75 -7.05
N SER A 104 3.53 22.60 -7.02
CA SER A 104 2.58 22.15 -8.04
C SER A 104 1.90 20.85 -7.64
N THR A 105 0.79 20.52 -8.30
CA THR A 105 0.16 19.21 -8.21
C THR A 105 1.10 18.06 -8.58
N SER A 106 1.96 18.25 -9.59
CA SER A 106 2.95 17.25 -9.99
C SER A 106 3.96 16.96 -8.86
N ALA A 107 4.42 18.00 -8.15
CA ALA A 107 5.33 17.86 -7.02
C ALA A 107 4.75 17.00 -5.89
N ALA A 108 3.44 17.08 -5.63
CA ALA A 108 2.78 16.22 -4.65
C ALA A 108 2.84 14.73 -5.03
N PHE A 109 2.64 14.40 -6.31
CA PHE A 109 2.75 13.03 -6.81
C PHE A 109 4.19 12.51 -6.78
N TRP A 110 5.17 13.35 -7.13
CA TRP A 110 6.59 13.01 -6.99
C TRP A 110 7.02 12.81 -5.53
N GLY A 111 6.56 13.68 -4.63
CA GLY A 111 6.78 13.53 -3.18
C GLY A 111 6.21 12.22 -2.66
N GLY A 112 5.03 11.85 -3.15
CA GLY A 112 4.47 10.53 -2.92
C GLY A 112 5.39 9.40 -3.43
N ALA A 113 5.86 9.48 -4.68
CA ALA A 113 6.72 8.44 -5.26
C ALA A 113 8.01 8.27 -4.45
N ALA A 114 8.57 9.37 -3.95
CA ALA A 114 9.72 9.36 -3.03
C ALA A 114 9.38 8.67 -1.69
N ALA A 115 8.20 8.90 -1.12
CA ALA A 115 7.75 8.20 0.07
C ALA A 115 7.62 6.68 -0.16
N MET A 116 7.19 6.26 -1.35
CA MET A 116 7.18 4.83 -1.72
C MET A 116 8.59 4.25 -1.85
N ALA A 117 9.55 4.99 -2.39
CA ALA A 117 10.95 4.57 -2.43
C ALA A 117 11.52 4.32 -1.02
N LEU A 118 11.20 5.20 -0.05
CA LEU A 118 11.56 4.99 1.35
C LEU A 118 10.86 3.76 1.93
N ALA A 119 9.57 3.59 1.68
CA ALA A 119 8.81 2.42 2.12
C ALA A 119 9.39 1.10 1.55
N ILE A 120 9.89 1.10 0.32
CA ILE A 120 10.57 -0.05 -0.29
C ILE A 120 11.82 -0.41 0.50
N ILE A 121 12.66 0.58 0.85
CA ILE A 121 13.88 0.35 1.62
C ILE A 121 13.57 -0.21 3.01
N VAL A 122 12.59 0.37 3.70
CA VAL A 122 12.14 -0.09 5.02
C VAL A 122 11.59 -1.51 4.94
N THR A 123 10.73 -1.78 3.95
CA THR A 123 10.14 -3.11 3.73
C THR A 123 11.19 -4.17 3.43
N TRP A 124 12.16 -3.83 2.56
CA TRP A 124 13.23 -4.75 2.15
C TRP A 124 14.05 -5.23 3.35
N ARG A 125 14.36 -4.33 4.28
CA ARG A 125 15.16 -4.61 5.47
C ARG A 125 14.37 -5.26 6.61
N GLY A 126 13.12 -4.84 6.80
CA GLY A 126 12.39 -5.12 8.05
C GLY A 126 11.23 -6.09 7.97
N LEU A 127 10.62 -6.32 6.79
CA LEU A 127 9.33 -7.02 6.76
C LEU A 127 9.50 -8.53 6.97
N GLN A 128 9.03 -9.03 8.12
CA GLN A 128 9.00 -10.45 8.47
C GLN A 128 7.63 -11.05 8.16
N PRO A 129 7.52 -12.35 7.83
CA PRO A 129 6.23 -13.01 7.59
C PRO A 129 5.25 -12.81 8.76
N PRO A 130 3.92 -12.79 8.48
CA PRO A 130 2.92 -12.69 9.55
C PRO A 130 3.04 -13.89 10.51
N PRO A 131 2.75 -13.69 11.81
CA PRO A 131 2.69 -14.79 12.76
C PRO A 131 1.69 -15.86 12.30
N GLN A 132 2.03 -17.14 12.53
CA GLN A 132 1.09 -18.22 12.29
C GLN A 132 -0.04 -18.13 13.33
N LEU A 133 -1.29 -18.31 12.89
CA LEU A 133 -2.42 -18.40 13.80
C LEU A 133 -2.19 -19.58 14.74
N GLN A 134 -1.94 -19.31 16.02
CA GLN A 134 -1.93 -20.34 17.05
C GLN A 134 -3.35 -20.92 17.13
N HIS A 135 -3.50 -22.17 16.73
CA HIS A 135 -4.71 -22.93 17.01
C HIS A 135 -4.67 -23.29 18.48
N ASP A 136 -5.27 -22.47 19.33
CA ASP A 136 -5.62 -22.90 20.67
C ASP A 136 -6.57 -24.09 20.51
N HIS A 137 -6.07 -25.28 20.88
CA HIS A 137 -6.80 -26.55 20.89
C HIS A 137 -7.84 -26.59 22.00
#